data_AF-A0A932MMJ1-F1
#
_entry.id   AF-A0A932MMJ1-F1
#
_cell.length_a   1.000
_cell.length_b   1.000
_cell.length_c   1.000
_cell.angle_alpha   90.00
_cell.angle_beta   90.00
_cell.angle_gamma   90.00
#
_symmetry.space_group_name_H-M   'P 1'
#
loop_
_entity.id
_entity.type
_entity.pdbx_description
1 polymer ?
#
loop_
_entity_poly.entity_id
_entity_poly.type
_entity_poly.pdbx_seq_one_letter_code
_entity_poly.pdbx_strand_id
1 'polypeptide(L)'
;MKYQYSARTKSGELQVGYVESGSREAAFQMLSGHDLYVLSIEAERAPTFFTHIADYFRRVKLLDIAIFTRQFSTMLEAEIPLGDTLKS
;
A
#
# COMPACT_ATOMS: atom_id res chain seq x y z
N MET A 1 1.21 -20.57 6.61
CA MET A 1 0.59 -19.32 6.10
C MET A 1 1.61 -18.58 5.27
N LYS A 2 1.19 -17.93 4.18
CA LYS A 2 2.08 -17.13 3.34
C LYS A 2 2.06 -15.69 3.84
N TYR A 3 3.24 -15.09 4.00
CA TYR A 3 3.42 -13.73 4.46
C TYR A 3 4.15 -12.94 3.40
N GLN A 4 3.63 -11.77 3.03
CA GLN A 4 4.35 -10.81 2.23
C GLN A 4 5.27 -10.00 3.15
N TYR A 5 6.52 -9.81 2.75
CA TYR A 5 7.48 -9.03 3.51
C TYR A 5 8.15 -7.98 2.65
N SER A 6 8.56 -6.89 3.30
CA SER A 6 9.55 -5.95 2.79
C SER A 6 10.70 -5.87 3.80
N ALA A 7 11.93 -6.01 3.31
CA ALA A 7 13.11 -5.99 4.15
C ALA A 7 14.29 -5.33 3.41
N ARG A 8 15.28 -4.86 4.15
CA ARG A 8 16.54 -4.36 3.58
C ARG A 8 17.69 -5.29 3.90
N THR A 9 18.56 -5.51 2.92
CA THR A 9 19.84 -6.20 3.14
C THR A 9 20.81 -5.28 3.88
N LYS A 10 21.94 -5.84 4.37
CA LYS A 10 23.05 -5.05 4.94
C LYS A 10 23.65 -4.04 3.95
N SER A 11 23.56 -4.31 2.64
CA SER A 11 23.98 -3.37 1.59
C SER A 11 22.96 -2.26 1.30
N GLY A 12 21.79 -2.30 1.94
CA GLY A 12 20.73 -1.30 1.79
C GLY A 12 19.74 -1.58 0.66
N GLU A 13 19.86 -2.73 -0.02
CA GLU A 13 18.95 -3.13 -1.09
C GLU A 13 17.58 -3.51 -0.52
N LEU A 14 16.51 -3.01 -1.13
CA LEU A 14 15.14 -3.35 -0.75
C LEU A 14 14.74 -4.68 -1.39
N GLN A 15 14.47 -5.68 -0.56
CA GLN A 15 13.96 -6.97 -0.97
C GLN A 15 12.49 -7.10 -0.57
N VAL A 16 11.66 -7.39 -1.56
CA VAL A 16 10.23 -7.67 -1.39
C VAL A 16 9.94 -9.08 -1.88
N GLY A 17 9.12 -9.81 -1.13
CA GLY A 17 8.82 -11.20 -1.46
C GLY A 17 7.80 -11.83 -0.53
N TYR A 18 7.74 -13.16 -0.63
CA TYR A 18 6.86 -13.96 0.21
C TYR A 18 7.66 -14.98 1.01
N VAL A 19 7.22 -15.24 2.24
CA VAL A 19 7.78 -16.28 3.10
C VAL A 19 6.65 -17.13 3.65
N GLU A 20 6.83 -18.45 3.64
CA GLU A 20 5.88 -19.36 4.28
C GLU A 20 6.31 -19.65 5.71
N SER A 21 5.41 -19.45 6.65
CA SER A 21 5.68 -19.73 8.06
C SER A 21 4.42 -20.10 8.84
N GLY A 22 4.61 -20.72 10.01
CA GLY A 22 3.55 -21.10 10.93
C GLY A 22 2.96 -19.93 11.71
N SER A 23 3.72 -18.84 11.90
CA SER A 23 3.28 -17.62 12.57
C SER A 23 4.04 -16.40 12.04
N ARG A 24 3.57 -15.20 12.40
CA ARG A 24 4.24 -13.94 12.05
C ARG A 24 5.63 -13.85 12.69
N GLU A 25 5.73 -14.29 13.94
CA GLU A 25 6.97 -14.32 14.71
C GLU A 25 7.97 -15.29 14.09
N ALA A 26 7.50 -16.47 13.64
CA ALA A 26 8.34 -17.43 12.95
C ALA A 26 8.80 -16.91 11.57
N ALA A 27 7.97 -16.16 10.85
CA ALA A 27 8.37 -15.47 9.62
C ALA A 27 9.43 -14.39 9.89
N PHE A 28 9.27 -13.62 10.96
CA PHE A 28 10.24 -12.60 11.37
C PHE A 28 11.60 -13.21 11.73
N GLN A 29 11.60 -14.31 12.50
CA GLN A 29 12.84 -15.00 12.88
C GLN A 29 13.56 -15.58 11.67
N MET A 30 12.82 -16.15 10.71
CA MET A 30 13.39 -16.66 9.47
C MET A 30 14.04 -15.54 8.65
N LEU A 31 13.35 -14.42 8.43
CA LEU A 31 13.89 -13.28 7.67
C LEU A 31 15.08 -12.64 8.38
N SER A 32 15.01 -12.49 9.70
CA SER A 32 16.12 -11.96 10.51
C SER A 32 17.35 -12.88 10.46
N GLY A 33 17.14 -14.20 10.43
CA GLY A 33 18.21 -15.20 10.27
C GLY A 33 18.90 -15.16 8.90
N HIS A 34 18.23 -14.59 7.88
CA HIS A 34 18.80 -14.34 6.56
C HIS A 34 19.50 -12.97 6.44
N ASP A 35 19.86 -12.35 7.56
CA ASP A 35 20.51 -11.02 7.59
C ASP A 35 19.68 -9.90 6.93
N LEU A 36 18.34 -10.05 6.93
CA LEU A 36 17.42 -9.05 6.42
C LEU A 36 16.84 -8.21 7.55
N TYR A 37 16.91 -6.88 7.38
CA TYR A 37 16.24 -5.91 8.23
C TYR A 37 14.77 -5.79 7.80
N VAL A 38 13.89 -6.48 8.50
CA VAL A 38 12.46 -6.49 8.23
C VAL A 38 11.85 -5.10 8.46
N LEU A 39 11.24 -4.53 7.42
CA LEU A 39 10.49 -3.28 7.48
C LEU A 39 9.00 -3.52 7.67
N SER A 40 8.45 -4.53 6.99
CA SER A 40 7.05 -4.96 7.15
C SER A 40 6.88 -6.45 6.93
N ILE A 41 5.95 -7.05 7.67
CA ILE A 41 5.45 -8.40 7.45
C ILE A 41 3.94 -8.37 7.58
N GLU A 42 3.26 -8.75 6.52
CA GLU A 42 1.81 -8.85 6.43
C GLU A 42 1.42 -10.27 6.05
N ALA A 43 0.44 -10.84 6.76
CA ALA A 43 -0.12 -12.13 6.35
C ALA A 43 -0.86 -11.93 5.03
N GLU A 44 -0.56 -12.76 4.04
CA GLU A 44 -1.34 -12.83 2.81
C GLU A 44 -2.71 -13.39 3.19
N ARG A 45 -3.66 -12.47 3.44
CA ARG A 45 -5.06 -12.82 3.58
C ARG A 45 -5.51 -13.21 2.19
N ALA A 46 -5.91 -14.47 2.01
CA ALA A 46 -6.61 -14.88 0.80
C ALA A 46 -7.73 -13.85 0.56
N PRO A 47 -7.83 -13.24 -0.65
CA PRO A 47 -8.87 -12.29 -0.90
C PRO A 47 -10.19 -13.04 -0.70
N THR A 48 -10.85 -12.72 0.40
CA THR A 48 -12.13 -13.33 0.73
C THR A 48 -13.13 -12.73 -0.26
N PHE A 49 -14.13 -13.46 -0.70
CA PHE A 49 -15.15 -12.93 -1.63
C PHE A 49 -15.70 -11.54 -1.20
N PHE A 50 -15.76 -11.30 0.12
CA PHE A 50 -16.09 -10.02 0.75
C PHE A 50 -15.08 -8.88 0.50
N THR A 51 -13.78 -9.14 0.39
CA THR A 51 -12.78 -8.08 0.10
C THR A 51 -12.95 -7.52 -1.31
N HIS A 52 -13.25 -8.38 -2.28
CA HIS A 52 -13.54 -7.94 -3.65
C HIS A 52 -14.82 -7.10 -3.77
N ILE A 53 -15.86 -7.46 -3.01
CA ILE A 53 -17.11 -6.68 -2.95
C ILE A 53 -16.83 -5.31 -2.31
N ALA A 54 -16.11 -5.28 -1.18
CA ALA A 54 -15.74 -4.03 -0.52
C ALA A 54 -14.88 -3.12 -1.43
N ASP A 55 -13.95 -3.68 -2.20
CA ASP A 55 -13.12 -2.93 -3.14
C ASP A 55 -13.93 -2.38 -4.33
N TYR A 56 -14.97 -3.10 -4.78
CA TYR A 56 -15.91 -2.58 -5.78
C TYR A 56 -16.69 -1.36 -5.25
N PHE A 57 -17.10 -1.38 -3.97
CA PHE A 57 -17.79 -0.26 -3.33
C PHE A 57 -16.87 0.90 -2.94
N ARG A 58 -15.55 0.69 -2.83
CA ARG A 58 -14.57 1.77 -2.62
C ARG A 58 -14.20 2.54 -3.87
N ARG A 59 -14.77 2.21 -5.04
CA ARG A 59 -14.50 2.96 -6.28
C ARG A 59 -15.14 4.35 -6.23
N VAL A 60 -14.35 5.36 -6.57
CA VAL A 60 -14.84 6.72 -6.77
C VAL A 60 -15.76 6.73 -8.00
N LYS A 61 -16.92 7.37 -7.91
CA LYS A 61 -17.86 7.43 -9.03
C LYS A 61 -17.26 8.28 -10.15
N LEU A 62 -17.54 7.92 -11.40
CA LEU A 62 -17.08 8.68 -12.57
C LEU A 62 -17.53 10.16 -12.52
N LEU A 63 -18.73 10.40 -11.99
CA LEU A 63 -19.26 11.75 -11.78
C LEU A 63 -18.41 12.56 -10.80
N ASP A 64 -17.97 11.94 -9.70
CA ASP A 64 -17.14 12.61 -8.70
C ASP A 64 -15.76 12.97 -9.29
N ILE A 65 -15.20 12.08 -10.12
CA ILE A 65 -13.96 12.35 -10.88
C ILE A 65 -14.18 13.52 -11.86
N ALA A 66 -15.30 13.56 -12.58
CA ALA A 66 -15.60 14.63 -13.53
C ALA A 66 -15.79 15.99 -12.85
N ILE A 67 -16.47 16.02 -11.69
CA ILE A 67 -16.67 17.23 -10.88
C ILE A 67 -15.32 17.70 -10.32
N PHE A 68 -14.54 16.80 -9.72
CA PHE A 68 -13.21 17.12 -9.21
C PHE A 68 -12.31 17.71 -10.30
N THR A 69 -12.25 17.07 -11.47
CA THR A 69 -11.41 17.53 -12.59
C THR A 69 -11.82 18.93 -13.06
N ARG A 70 -13.13 19.22 -13.12
CA ARG A 70 -13.62 20.55 -13.48
C ARG A 70 -13.20 21.60 -12.45
N GLN A 71 -13.41 21.32 -11.16
CA GLN A 71 -13.05 22.24 -10.08
C GLN A 71 -11.54 22.47 -10.05
N PHE A 72 -10.75 21.42 -10.27
CA PHE A 72 -9.30 21.50 -10.33
C PHE A 72 -8.82 22.35 -11.51
N SER A 73 -9.44 22.23 -12.70
CA SER A 73 -9.15 23.09 -13.85
C SER A 73 -9.35 24.58 -13.53
N THR A 74 -10.44 24.91 -12.83
CA THR A 74 -10.70 26.29 -12.40
C THR A 74 -9.68 26.78 -11.38
N MET A 75 -9.23 25.92 -10.45
CA MET A 75 -8.16 26.27 -9.50
C MET A 75 -6.82 26.54 -10.20
N LEU A 76 -6.50 25.77 -11.25
CA LEU A 76 -5.32 25.99 -12.08
C LEU A 76 -5.40 27.31 -12.84
N GLU A 77 -6.54 27.61 -13.46
CA GLU A 77 -6.79 28.88 -14.16
C GLU A 77 -6.71 30.10 -13.21
N ALA A 78 -7.13 29.92 -11.95
CA ALA A 78 -7.06 30.96 -10.93
C ALA A 78 -5.69 31.07 -10.24
N GLU A 79 -4.67 30.36 -10.72
CA GLU A 79 -3.29 30.35 -10.18
C GLU A 79 -3.22 30.08 -8.67
N ILE A 80 -4.13 29.27 -8.13
CA ILE A 80 -4.19 28.98 -6.70
C ILE A 80 -2.96 28.12 -6.32
N PRO A 81 -2.20 28.47 -5.26
CA PRO A 81 -1.06 27.68 -4.82
C PRO A 81 -1.50 26.31 -4.30
N LEU A 82 -1.43 25.30 -5.18
CA LEU A 82 -1.94 23.95 -4.92
C LEU A 82 -1.22 23.21 -3.79
N GLY A 83 0.02 23.58 -3.49
CA GLY A 83 0.82 22.95 -2.45
C GLY A 83 0.25 23.13 -1.04
N ASP A 84 -0.53 24.19 -0.82
CA ASP A 84 -1.17 24.47 0.47
C ASP A 84 -2.63 24.00 0.51
N THR A 85 -3.30 23.91 -0.63
CA THR A 85 -4.72 23.48 -0.70
C THR A 85 -4.92 21.98 -0.75
N LEU A 86 -3.90 21.21 -1.16
CA LEU A 86 -3.94 19.75 -1.21
C LEU A 86 -3.42 19.05 0.05
N LYS A 87 -2.97 19.80 1.06
CA LYS A 87 -2.60 19.23 2.36
C LYS A 87 -3.87 18.89 3.14
N SER A 88 -3.99 17.62 3.51
CA SER A 88 -5.03 17.08 4.41
C SER A 88 -4.80 17.50 5.86
#